data_AF-A0A1V4EQX1-F1
#
_entry.id   AF-A0A1V4EQX1-F1
#
_cell.length_a   1.000
_cell.length_b   1.000
_cell.length_c   1.000
_cell.angle_alpha   90.00
_cell.angle_beta   90.00
_cell.angle_gamma   90.00
#
_symmetry.space_group_name_H-M   'P 1'
#
loop_
_entity.id
_entity.type
_entity.pdbx_description
1 polymer ?
#
loop_
_entity_poly.entity_id
_entity_poly.type
_entity_poly.pdbx_seq_one_letter_code
_entity_poly.pdbx_strand_id
1 'polypeptide(L)'
;MSEDVTFDLGAAAWRHAHGDEESYLEALAERLTRSLPSLVAVHRESHLFSKIHPLSRIEVQLDPDTYLLVKEHARWVPRKAKMVRGIILSTHELSLTEWLGELSQAITTYAQAHREARQSLEDFLL
;
A
#
# COMPACT_ATOMS: atom_id res chain seq x y z
N MET A 1 1.92 22.15 14.62
CA MET A 1 3.24 21.86 14.02
C MET A 1 3.62 20.42 14.34
N SER A 2 2.95 19.46 13.71
CA SER A 2 3.18 18.03 13.96
C SER A 2 2.84 17.22 12.71
N GLU A 3 3.52 17.49 11.58
CA GLU A 3 3.27 16.77 10.32
C GLU A 3 4.54 16.21 9.64
N ASP A 4 5.75 16.48 10.16
CA ASP A 4 6.99 15.97 9.56
C ASP A 4 7.42 14.57 10.03
N VAL A 5 6.86 14.04 11.13
CA VAL A 5 7.42 12.86 11.81
C VAL A 5 6.91 11.51 11.25
N THR A 6 5.83 11.47 10.47
CA THR A 6 5.19 10.19 10.07
C THR A 6 5.81 9.55 8.82
N PHE A 7 6.48 10.31 7.95
CA PHE A 7 7.00 9.79 6.67
C PHE A 7 8.52 9.83 6.49
N ASP A 8 9.27 10.34 7.47
CA ASP A 8 10.74 10.24 7.49
C ASP A 8 11.21 8.77 7.69
N LEU A 9 10.30 7.86 8.06
CA LEU A 9 10.53 6.42 8.08
C LEU A 9 10.79 5.81 6.69
N GLY A 10 10.36 6.46 5.58
CA GLY A 10 10.44 5.87 4.24
C GLY A 10 11.81 6.01 3.58
N ALA A 11 12.40 7.21 3.61
CA ALA A 11 13.63 7.50 2.87
C ALA A 11 14.90 7.12 3.65
N ALA A 12 14.89 7.26 4.98
CA ALA A 12 16.03 6.92 5.83
C ALA A 12 16.19 5.40 6.01
N ALA A 13 15.08 4.66 6.17
CA ALA A 13 15.12 3.20 6.26
C ALA A 13 15.61 2.56 4.94
N TRP A 14 15.20 3.11 3.79
CA TRP A 14 15.61 2.62 2.47
C TRP A 14 17.12 2.78 2.20
N ARG A 15 17.71 3.90 2.65
CA ARG A 15 19.17 4.12 2.57
C ARG A 15 19.98 3.19 3.49
N HIS A 16 19.39 2.69 4.57
CA HIS A 16 20.05 1.75 5.49
C HIS A 16 19.84 0.28 5.09
N ALA A 17 18.75 -0.03 4.38
CA ALA A 17 18.30 -1.38 4.04
C ALA A 17 18.84 -1.93 2.70
N HIS A 18 20.07 -1.58 2.30
CA HIS A 18 20.72 -2.22 1.13
C HIS A 18 21.06 -3.72 1.35
N GLY A 19 20.56 -4.33 2.44
CA GLY A 19 20.82 -5.74 2.79
C GLY A 19 19.68 -6.72 2.51
N ASP A 20 18.40 -6.30 2.53
CA ASP A 20 17.27 -7.23 2.30
C ASP A 20 15.96 -6.48 1.96
N GLU A 21 15.76 -6.22 0.65
CA GLU A 21 14.54 -5.61 0.11
C GLU A 21 13.28 -6.46 0.41
N GLU A 22 13.43 -7.79 0.49
CA GLU A 22 12.32 -8.72 0.69
C GLU A 22 11.78 -8.68 2.12
N SER A 23 12.67 -8.68 3.12
CA SER A 23 12.29 -8.50 4.53
C SER A 23 11.57 -7.17 4.79
N TYR A 24 12.00 -6.10 4.13
CA TYR A 24 11.33 -4.79 4.25
C TYR A 24 9.91 -4.83 3.68
N LEU A 25 9.74 -5.40 2.48
CA LEU A 25 8.44 -5.50 1.84
C LEU A 25 7.49 -6.43 2.60
N GLU A 26 8.02 -7.46 3.26
CA GLU A 26 7.24 -8.31 4.15
C GLU A 26 6.70 -7.53 5.35
N ALA A 27 7.55 -6.75 6.02
CA ALA A 27 7.14 -5.89 7.13
C ALA A 27 6.13 -4.81 6.70
N LEU A 28 6.31 -4.25 5.50
CA LEU A 28 5.36 -3.30 4.91
C LEU A 28 3.99 -3.97 4.65
N ALA A 29 3.99 -5.16 4.06
CA ALA A 29 2.76 -5.91 3.79
C ALA A 29 2.01 -6.25 5.08
N GLU A 30 2.72 -6.69 6.13
CA GLU A 30 2.13 -6.97 7.44
C GLU A 30 1.52 -5.72 8.05
N ARG A 31 2.26 -4.61 8.05
CA ARG A 31 1.78 -3.32 8.60
C ARG A 31 0.54 -2.82 7.86
N LEU A 32 0.55 -2.84 6.53
CA LEU A 32 -0.59 -2.44 5.70
C LEU A 32 -1.81 -3.33 5.98
N THR A 33 -1.64 -4.65 6.00
CA THR A 33 -2.72 -5.60 6.27
C THR A 33 -3.31 -5.40 7.67
N ARG A 34 -2.46 -5.14 8.68
CA ARG A 34 -2.90 -4.89 10.06
C ARG A 34 -3.68 -3.59 10.19
N SER A 35 -3.27 -2.54 9.49
CA SER A 35 -3.89 -1.21 9.57
C SER A 35 -5.14 -1.07 8.71
N LEU A 36 -5.20 -1.71 7.54
CA LEU A 36 -6.24 -1.54 6.54
C LEU A 36 -6.71 -2.90 5.98
N PRO A 37 -7.23 -3.81 6.82
CA PRO A 37 -7.49 -5.20 6.45
C PRO A 37 -8.51 -5.39 5.31
N SER A 38 -9.42 -4.43 5.12
CA SER A 38 -10.42 -4.47 4.04
C SER A 38 -9.96 -3.84 2.73
N LEU A 39 -8.83 -3.13 2.73
CA LEU A 39 -8.32 -2.39 1.56
C LEU A 39 -7.04 -3.00 1.00
N VAL A 40 -6.39 -3.89 1.76
CA VAL A 40 -5.09 -4.46 1.42
C VAL A 40 -5.25 -5.95 1.14
N ALA A 41 -4.82 -6.38 -0.04
CA ALA A 41 -4.69 -7.78 -0.40
C ALA A 41 -3.21 -8.13 -0.58
N VAL A 42 -2.78 -9.20 0.09
CA VAL A 42 -1.41 -9.71 0.00
C VAL A 42 -1.46 -11.11 -0.60
N HIS A 43 -0.77 -11.29 -1.71
CA HIS A 43 -0.59 -12.58 -2.35
C HIS A 43 0.81 -13.11 -2.10
N ARG A 44 0.88 -14.41 -1.83
CA ARG A 44 2.12 -15.15 -1.61
C ARG A 44 2.18 -16.33 -2.58
N GLU A 45 3.37 -16.68 -3.02
CA GLU A 45 3.54 -17.85 -3.88
C GLU A 45 3.30 -19.13 -3.08
N SER A 46 2.43 -19.99 -3.60
CA SER A 46 2.20 -21.33 -3.06
C SER A 46 2.99 -22.34 -3.87
N HIS A 47 4.25 -22.54 -3.50
CA HIS A 47 5.00 -23.70 -3.98
C HIS A 47 4.55 -24.90 -3.16
N LEU A 48 3.97 -25.92 -3.81
CA LEU A 48 3.25 -27.06 -3.20
C LEU A 48 4.07 -27.92 -2.21
N PHE A 49 5.32 -27.58 -1.93
CA PHE A 49 6.21 -28.28 -1.01
C PHE A 49 7.11 -27.36 -0.16
N SER A 50 6.91 -26.03 -0.23
CA SER A 50 7.74 -25.07 0.51
C SER A 50 7.08 -24.66 1.82
N LYS A 51 7.84 -24.72 2.93
CA LYS A 51 7.42 -24.17 4.24
C LYS A 51 7.37 -22.63 4.25
N ILE A 52 7.99 -22.01 3.25
CA ILE A 52 8.12 -20.56 3.12
C ILE A 52 7.31 -20.14 1.90
N HIS A 53 6.35 -19.24 2.11
CA HIS A 53 5.49 -18.68 1.06
C HIS A 53 5.93 -17.23 0.82
N PRO A 54 6.85 -16.98 -0.12
CA PRO A 54 7.37 -15.64 -0.34
C PRO A 54 6.28 -14.70 -0.84
N LEU A 55 6.41 -13.42 -0.49
CA LEU A 55 5.54 -12.36 -0.97
C LEU A 55 5.66 -12.26 -2.50
N SER A 56 4.52 -12.23 -3.20
CA SER A 56 4.48 -12.09 -4.66
C SER A 56 3.76 -10.83 -5.12
N ARG A 57 2.78 -10.35 -4.36
CA ARG A 57 2.04 -9.12 -4.69
C ARG A 57 1.44 -8.47 -3.45
N ILE A 58 1.52 -7.15 -3.40
CA ILE A 58 0.72 -6.30 -2.52
C ILE A 58 -0.24 -5.50 -3.41
N GLU A 59 -1.50 -5.42 -3.00
CA GLU A 59 -2.51 -4.60 -3.64
C GLU A 59 -3.22 -3.78 -2.57
N VAL A 60 -3.31 -2.46 -2.78
CA VAL A 60 -4.03 -1.55 -1.90
C VAL A 60 -5.07 -0.80 -2.71
N GLN A 61 -6.34 -1.01 -2.38
CA GLN A 61 -7.49 -0.44 -3.07
C GLN A 61 -7.97 0.80 -2.31
N LEU A 62 -7.83 1.97 -2.93
CA LEU A 62 -8.24 3.27 -2.40
C LEU A 62 -8.97 4.02 -3.52
N ASP A 63 -10.28 3.76 -3.66
CA ASP A 63 -11.08 4.27 -4.78
C ASP A 63 -10.84 5.77 -5.04
N PRO A 64 -10.54 6.17 -6.29
CA PRO A 64 -10.58 5.38 -7.52
C PRO A 64 -9.26 4.66 -7.86
N ASP A 65 -8.21 4.76 -7.06
CA ASP A 65 -6.89 4.24 -7.39
C ASP A 65 -6.62 2.88 -6.72
N THR A 66 -5.80 2.06 -7.38
CA THR A 66 -5.31 0.79 -6.84
C THR A 66 -3.80 0.77 -6.98
N TYR A 67 -3.12 0.67 -5.85
CA TYR A 67 -1.67 0.65 -5.76
C TYR A 67 -1.20 -0.81 -5.72
N LEU A 68 -0.40 -1.20 -6.71
CA LEU A 68 0.09 -2.57 -6.84
C LEU A 68 1.61 -2.60 -6.70
N LEU A 69 2.12 -3.62 -6.03
CA LEU A 69 3.53 -3.96 -6.04
C LEU A 69 3.64 -5.45 -6.38
N VAL A 70 4.18 -5.77 -7.55
CA VAL A 70 4.19 -7.15 -8.10
C VAL A 70 5.63 -7.62 -8.29
N LYS A 71 5.94 -8.86 -7.88
CA LYS A 71 7.24 -9.49 -8.13
C LYS A 71 7.25 -10.08 -9.54
N GLU A 72 8.05 -9.51 -10.44
CA GLU A 72 8.24 -10.00 -11.81
C GLU A 72 9.72 -10.37 -12.01
N HIS A 73 10.01 -11.65 -12.32
CA HIS A 73 11.38 -12.14 -12.58
C HIS A 73 12.43 -11.70 -11.54
N ALA A 74 12.05 -11.74 -10.26
CA ALA A 74 12.84 -11.29 -9.09
C ALA A 74 12.97 -9.77 -8.88
N ARG A 75 12.29 -8.92 -9.66
CA ARG A 75 12.21 -7.48 -9.42
C ARG A 75 10.81 -7.09 -8.96
N TRP A 76 10.73 -6.19 -7.99
CA TRP A 76 9.48 -5.56 -7.61
C TRP A 76 9.12 -4.44 -8.57
N VAL A 77 7.91 -4.51 -9.13
CA VAL A 77 7.38 -3.56 -10.10
C VAL A 77 6.19 -2.82 -9.46
N PRO A 78 6.40 -1.58 -9.01
CA PRO A 78 5.34 -0.74 -8.47
C PRO A 78 4.47 -0.21 -9.60
N ARG A 79 3.16 -0.31 -9.45
CA ARG A 79 2.18 0.18 -10.41
C ARG A 79 1.04 0.88 -9.70
N LYS A 80 0.42 1.81 -10.41
CA LYS A 80 -0.84 2.44 -10.04
C LYS A 80 -1.86 2.18 -11.14
N ALA A 81 -2.94 1.51 -10.79
CA ALA A 81 -4.08 1.33 -11.65
C ALA A 81 -5.19 2.31 -11.25
N LYS A 82 -5.77 3.00 -12.23
CA LYS A 82 -6.97 3.79 -12.00
C LYS A 82 -8.18 2.92 -12.29
N MET A 83 -9.02 2.71 -11.28
CA MET A 83 -10.26 1.96 -11.36
C MET A 83 -11.43 2.91 -11.55
N VAL A 84 -12.30 2.59 -12.50
CA VAL A 84 -13.57 3.31 -12.69
C VAL A 84 -14.66 2.28 -12.90
N ARG A 85 -15.65 2.26 -11.99
CA ARG A 85 -16.80 1.33 -12.04
C ARG A 85 -16.38 -0.14 -12.10
N GLY A 86 -15.32 -0.52 -11.38
CA GLY A 86 -14.81 -1.89 -11.33
C GLY A 86 -13.99 -2.32 -12.54
N ILE A 87 -13.64 -1.41 -13.45
CA ILE A 87 -12.79 -1.66 -14.62
C ILE A 87 -11.50 -0.85 -14.50
N ILE A 88 -10.36 -1.46 -14.84
CA ILE A 88 -9.07 -0.76 -14.95
C ILE A 88 -9.13 0.18 -16.15
N LEU A 89 -9.09 1.49 -15.91
CA LEU A 89 -9.05 2.53 -16.94
C LEU A 89 -7.64 2.74 -17.47
N SER A 90 -6.66 2.82 -16.56
CA SER A 90 -5.25 2.96 -16.92
C SER A 90 -4.37 2.28 -15.88
N THR A 91 -3.16 1.92 -16.27
CA THR A 91 -2.13 1.41 -15.35
C THR A 91 -0.80 2.07 -15.70
N HIS A 92 -0.13 2.59 -14.69
CA HIS A 92 1.14 3.29 -14.81
C HIS A 92 2.16 2.60 -13.91
N GLU A 93 3.33 2.27 -14.46
CA GLU A 93 4.48 1.86 -13.66
C GLU A 93 5.10 3.09 -13.01
N LEU A 94 5.48 2.97 -11.75
CA LEU A 94 6.07 4.03 -10.94
C LEU A 94 7.39 3.53 -10.36
N SER A 95 8.29 4.45 -10.00
CA SER A 95 9.37 4.07 -9.09
C SER A 95 8.80 3.71 -7.71
N LEU A 96 9.54 2.91 -6.94
CA LEU A 96 9.11 2.50 -5.60
C LEU A 96 8.91 3.71 -4.67
N THR A 97 9.78 4.71 -4.78
CA THR A 97 9.70 5.95 -4.00
C THR A 97 8.43 6.75 -4.33
N GLU A 98 8.12 6.91 -5.61
CA GLU A 98 6.88 7.58 -6.04
C GLU A 98 5.64 6.80 -5.57
N TRP A 99 5.66 5.48 -5.73
CA TRP A 99 4.57 4.62 -5.29
C TRP A 99 4.30 4.74 -3.78
N LEU A 100 5.35 4.72 -2.95
CA LEU A 100 5.21 4.90 -1.50
C LEU A 100 4.69 6.29 -1.14
N GLY A 101 5.20 7.33 -1.79
CA GLY A 101 4.77 8.70 -1.57
C GLY A 101 3.29 8.90 -1.92
N GLU A 102 2.87 8.43 -3.09
CA GLU A 102 1.47 8.49 -3.51
C GLU A 102 0.54 7.67 -2.61
N LEU A 103 0.94 6.44 -2.24
CA LEU A 103 0.15 5.59 -1.35
C LEU A 103 -0.07 6.25 0.02
N SER A 104 0.98 6.87 0.58
CA SER A 104 0.88 7.59 1.86
C SER A 104 -0.12 8.73 1.82
N GLN A 105 -0.07 9.53 0.74
CA GLN A 105 -1.01 10.61 0.52
C GLN A 105 -2.44 10.08 0.38
N ALA A 106 -2.64 9.02 -0.40
CA ALA A 106 -3.93 8.40 -0.61
C ALA A 106 -4.53 7.83 0.70
N ILE A 107 -3.73 7.15 1.53
CA ILE A 107 -4.16 6.64 2.85
C ILE A 107 -4.56 7.80 3.76
N THR A 108 -3.80 8.90 3.76
CA THR A 108 -4.11 10.08 4.58
C THR A 108 -5.43 10.72 4.18
N THR A 109 -5.64 10.92 2.87
CA THR A 109 -6.91 11.43 2.33
C THR A 109 -8.08 10.50 2.66
N TYR A 110 -7.90 9.18 2.48
CA TYR A 110 -8.91 8.20 2.84
C TYR A 110 -9.30 8.29 4.33
N ALA A 111 -8.32 8.35 5.23
CA ALA A 111 -8.55 8.45 6.67
C ALA A 111 -9.21 9.76 7.10
N GLN A 112 -8.94 10.87 6.40
CA GLN A 112 -9.63 12.15 6.62
C GLN A 112 -11.10 12.07 6.21
N ALA A 113 -11.39 11.61 4.99
CA ALA A 113 -12.76 11.49 4.49
C ALA A 113 -13.64 10.58 5.36
N HIS A 114 -13.10 9.46 5.85
CA HIS A 114 -13.83 8.55 6.73
C HIS A 114 -14.10 9.14 8.12
N ARG A 115 -13.17 9.95 8.65
CA ARG A 115 -13.40 10.66 9.92
C ARG A 115 -14.47 11.73 9.78
N GLU A 116 -14.43 12.52 8.71
CA GLU A 116 -15.43 13.54 8.42
C GLU A 116 -16.81 12.91 8.22
N ALA A 117 -16.91 11.85 7.42
CA ALA A 117 -18.16 11.12 7.21
C ALA A 117 -18.73 10.55 8.52
N ARG A 118 -17.86 9.99 9.37
CA ARG A 118 -18.28 9.51 10.70
C ARG A 118 -18.78 10.65 11.57
N GLN A 119 -18.08 11.78 11.59
CA GLN A 119 -18.46 12.94 12.38
C GLN A 119 -19.79 13.54 11.90
N SER A 120 -19.99 13.70 10.59
CA SER A 120 -21.27 14.19 10.05
C SER A 120 -22.43 13.25 10.37
N LEU A 121 -22.18 11.93 10.40
CA LEU A 121 -23.19 10.96 10.83
C LEU A 121 -23.50 11.08 12.32
N GLU A 122 -22.48 11.26 13.17
CA GLU A 122 -22.66 11.52 14.61
C GLU A 122 -23.48 12.79 14.84
N ASP A 123 -23.18 13.88 14.12
CA ASP A 123 -23.90 15.16 14.20
C ASP A 123 -25.35 15.07 13.70
N PHE A 124 -25.64 14.22 12.71
CA PHE A 124 -27.00 14.02 12.19
C PHE A 124 -27.89 13.18 13.12
N LEU A 125 -27.29 12.24 13.86
CA LEU A 125 -28.01 11.33 14.74
C LEU A 125 -28.28 11.90 16.15
N LEU A 126 -27.69 13.06 16.48
CA LEU A 126 -27.88 13.80 17.74
C LEU A 126 -28.82 15.00 17.54
#